data_AF-A0A969BTC8-F1
#
_entry.id   AF-A0A969BTC8-F1
#
_cell.length_a   1.000
_cell.length_b   1.000
_cell.length_c   1.000
_cell.angle_alpha   90.00
_cell.angle_beta   90.00
_cell.angle_gamma   90.00
#
_symmetry.space_group_name_H-M   'P 1'
#
loop_
_entity.id
_entity.type
_entity.pdbx_description
1 polymer ?
#
loop_
_entity_poly.entity_id
_entity_poly.type
_entity_poly.pdbx_seq_one_letter_code
_entity_poly.pdbx_strand_id
1 'polypeptide(L)'
;MSAKPDDSFDAEAKVAGAAAILSAIDFPLGKDEFRTKLRQDRICQILLAVADLTPTTPWKSAKVYGNEKASHAPRSRDIIIFLNKHYGTSISSGSYDDIRRKNLDYLVEAGLIVSSARREGASTNDGTRGYAISKEAASLLHGYGSSKWPALVKQFRRSHLPLPCNVRRRRGLSKSPFPMARRSNSRQALITGSKSP
;
A
#
# COMPACT_ATOMS: atom_id res chain seq x y z
N MET A 1 -4.54 19.30 23.75
CA MET A 1 -4.42 18.05 24.53
C MET A 1 -3.15 17.32 24.12
N SER A 2 -2.21 17.26 25.07
CA SER A 2 -1.11 16.32 25.30
C SER A 2 -0.44 15.62 24.11
N ALA A 3 0.70 16.16 23.67
CA ALA A 3 1.78 15.36 23.13
C ALA A 3 2.40 14.56 24.30
N LYS A 4 2.33 13.22 24.25
CA LYS A 4 3.09 12.37 25.18
C LYS A 4 4.56 12.41 24.78
N PRO A 5 5.49 12.81 25.66
CA PRO A 5 6.86 13.12 25.27
C PRO A 5 7.84 11.93 25.26
N ASP A 6 7.37 10.67 25.22
CA ASP A 6 8.26 9.48 25.18
C ASP A 6 7.94 8.49 24.04
N ASP A 7 6.68 8.44 23.58
CA ASP A 7 6.24 7.49 22.54
C ASP A 7 6.80 7.81 21.13
N SER A 8 7.31 9.02 20.88
CA SER A 8 7.75 9.44 19.54
C SER A 8 9.07 8.80 19.11
N PHE A 9 9.99 8.57 20.06
CA PHE A 9 11.30 7.98 19.77
C PHE A 9 11.16 6.50 19.38
N ASP A 10 10.33 5.75 20.11
CA ASP A 10 10.03 4.36 19.79
C ASP A 10 9.29 4.22 18.46
N ALA A 11 8.41 5.17 18.13
CA ALA A 11 7.70 5.16 16.86
C ALA A 11 8.64 5.34 15.67
N GLU A 12 9.59 6.28 15.75
CA GLU A 12 10.59 6.50 14.71
C GLU A 12 11.52 5.30 14.54
N ALA A 13 12.01 4.74 15.66
CA ALA A 13 12.84 3.53 15.64
C ALA A 13 12.09 2.34 15.00
N LYS A 14 10.79 2.19 15.28
CA LYS A 14 9.96 1.14 14.69
C LYS A 14 9.78 1.33 13.18
N VAL A 15 9.54 2.56 12.75
CA VAL A 15 9.42 2.92 11.33
C VAL A 15 10.74 2.69 10.60
N ALA A 16 11.88 3.04 11.20
CA ALA A 16 13.20 2.77 10.67
C ALA A 16 13.46 1.25 10.54
N GLY A 17 13.04 0.46 11.52
CA GLY A 17 13.11 -1.00 11.44
C GLY A 17 12.28 -1.58 10.30
N ALA A 18 11.05 -1.08 10.12
CA ALA A 18 10.21 -1.46 8.98
C ALA A 18 10.83 -1.07 7.63
N ALA A 19 11.44 0.11 7.54
CA ALA A 19 12.15 0.56 6.35
C ALA A 19 13.35 -0.36 6.03
N ALA A 20 14.09 -0.81 7.05
CA ALA A 20 15.18 -1.77 6.88
C ALA A 20 14.67 -3.12 6.35
N ILE A 21 13.52 -3.61 6.83
CA ILE A 21 12.90 -4.85 6.32
C ILE A 21 12.52 -4.70 4.84
N LEU A 22 11.88 -3.58 4.48
CA LEU A 22 11.49 -3.30 3.09
C LEU A 22 12.71 -3.18 2.17
N SER A 23 13.77 -2.50 2.62
CA SER A 23 15.04 -2.43 1.89
C SER A 23 15.67 -3.81 1.73
N ALA A 24 15.63 -4.64 2.77
CA ALA A 24 16.16 -6.00 2.76
C ALA A 24 15.43 -6.94 1.79
N ILE A 25 14.22 -6.64 1.35
CA ILE A 25 13.53 -7.43 0.30
C ILE A 25 13.62 -6.79 -1.10
N ASP A 26 14.49 -5.79 -1.26
CA ASP A 26 14.65 -4.99 -2.49
C ASP A 26 13.38 -4.22 -2.90
N PHE A 27 12.53 -3.85 -1.93
CA PHE A 27 11.38 -2.95 -2.18
C PHE A 27 11.90 -1.56 -2.61
N PRO A 28 11.27 -0.88 -3.60
CA PRO A 28 11.77 0.38 -4.15
C PRO A 28 11.51 1.59 -3.24
N LEU A 29 11.92 1.55 -1.98
CA LEU A 29 11.94 2.73 -1.11
C LEU A 29 12.88 3.79 -1.70
N GLY A 30 12.48 5.06 -1.65
CA GLY A 30 13.26 6.18 -2.22
C GLY A 30 13.18 6.32 -3.73
N LYS A 31 12.48 5.40 -4.42
CA LYS A 31 12.31 5.42 -5.89
C LYS A 31 10.85 5.59 -6.26
N ASP A 32 10.63 6.11 -7.47
CA ASP A 32 9.32 6.28 -8.10
C ASP A 32 8.26 6.89 -7.17
N GLU A 33 7.28 6.09 -6.73
CA GLU A 33 6.18 6.55 -5.88
C GLU A 33 6.58 6.85 -4.44
N PHE A 34 7.70 6.31 -3.95
CA PHE A 34 8.20 6.47 -2.58
C PHE A 34 9.41 7.42 -2.50
N ARG A 35 9.47 8.44 -3.37
CA ARG A 35 10.57 9.41 -3.42
C ARG A 35 10.71 10.27 -2.16
N THR A 36 9.60 10.64 -1.53
CA THR A 36 9.62 11.50 -0.33
C THR A 36 9.64 10.67 0.95
N LYS A 37 10.34 11.17 1.98
CA LYS A 37 10.37 10.53 3.32
C LYS A 37 8.97 10.27 3.85
N LEU A 38 8.08 11.26 3.79
CA LEU A 38 6.69 11.12 4.21
C LEU A 38 5.97 9.91 3.58
N ARG A 39 6.22 9.61 2.30
CA ARG A 39 5.60 8.45 1.63
C ARG A 39 6.25 7.13 2.05
N GLN A 40 7.56 7.14 2.32
CA GLN A 40 8.29 5.99 2.86
C GLN A 40 7.81 5.65 4.26
N ASP A 41 7.74 6.65 5.14
CA ASP A 41 7.27 6.48 6.51
C ASP A 41 5.83 5.97 6.50
N ARG A 42 4.98 6.51 5.61
CA ARG A 42 3.58 6.07 5.51
C ARG A 42 3.44 4.61 5.07
N ILE A 43 4.24 4.13 4.11
CA ILE A 43 4.16 2.70 3.72
C ILE A 43 4.69 1.79 4.83
N CYS A 44 5.76 2.20 5.53
CA CYS A 44 6.27 1.49 6.70
C CYS A 44 5.24 1.40 7.82
N GLN A 45 4.59 2.52 8.15
CA GLN A 45 3.54 2.58 9.15
C GLN A 45 2.33 1.72 8.77
N ILE A 46 1.91 1.71 7.50
CA ILE A 46 0.82 0.85 7.02
C ILE A 46 1.17 -0.64 7.17
N LEU A 47 2.42 -1.03 6.87
CA LEU A 47 2.88 -2.40 7.09
C LEU A 47 2.79 -2.78 8.58
N LEU A 48 3.20 -1.88 9.47
CA LEU A 48 3.12 -2.07 10.93
C LEU A 48 1.67 -2.20 11.40
N ALA A 49 0.77 -1.37 10.86
CA ALA A 49 -0.66 -1.42 11.17
C ALA A 49 -1.31 -2.75 10.75
N VAL A 50 -0.93 -3.31 9.60
CA VAL A 50 -1.44 -4.61 9.14
C VAL A 50 -0.91 -5.77 10.00
N ALA A 51 0.28 -5.61 10.57
CA ALA A 51 0.86 -6.55 11.52
C ALA A 51 0.40 -6.33 12.98
N ASP A 52 -0.47 -5.34 13.24
CA ASP A 52 -0.90 -4.92 14.58
C ASP A 52 0.27 -4.58 15.54
N LEU A 53 1.32 -3.96 15.01
CA LEU A 53 2.50 -3.56 15.78
C LEU A 53 2.38 -2.10 16.20
N THR A 54 2.29 -1.87 17.51
CA THR A 54 2.48 -0.51 18.08
C THR A 54 3.98 -0.20 18.22
N PRO A 55 4.37 1.07 18.46
CA PRO A 55 5.76 1.45 18.72
C PRO A 55 6.46 0.58 19.77
N THR A 56 5.75 0.24 20.85
CA THR A 56 6.27 -0.53 21.99
C THR A 56 6.16 -2.05 21.83
N THR A 57 5.43 -2.53 20.83
CA THR A 57 5.15 -3.96 20.64
C THR A 57 6.36 -4.68 20.02
N PRO A 58 6.82 -5.84 20.54
CA PRO A 58 7.94 -6.56 19.95
C PRO A 58 7.59 -7.13 18.57
N TRP A 59 8.58 -7.24 17.67
CA TRP A 59 8.37 -7.76 16.31
C TRP A 59 7.83 -9.18 16.27
N LYS A 60 8.18 -10.00 17.28
CA LYS A 60 7.71 -11.39 17.42
C LYS A 60 6.21 -11.52 17.68
N SER A 61 5.55 -10.49 18.20
CA SER A 61 4.10 -10.51 18.44
C SER A 61 3.28 -9.95 17.29
N ALA A 62 3.91 -9.76 16.11
CA ALA A 62 3.19 -9.39 14.89
C ALA A 62 2.04 -10.38 14.64
N LYS A 63 0.83 -9.85 14.47
CA LYS A 63 -0.34 -10.67 14.14
C LYS A 63 -0.27 -11.10 12.68
N VAL A 64 -0.60 -12.37 12.45
CA VAL A 64 -0.48 -13.05 11.16
C VAL A 64 -1.80 -13.71 10.83
N TYR A 65 -2.13 -13.79 9.55
CA TYR A 65 -3.27 -14.55 9.08
C TYR A 65 -3.12 -16.04 9.46
N GLY A 66 -4.10 -16.61 10.17
CA GLY A 66 -4.18 -18.04 10.43
C GLY A 66 -3.49 -18.56 11.70
N ASN A 67 -3.12 -17.71 12.67
CA ASN A 67 -2.71 -18.21 13.99
C ASN A 67 -3.93 -18.26 14.94
N GLU A 68 -4.52 -19.45 15.00
CA GLU A 68 -5.43 -20.13 15.93
C GLU A 68 -6.46 -19.41 16.83
N LYS A 69 -6.51 -18.09 17.01
CA LYS A 69 -7.57 -17.44 17.82
C LYS A 69 -8.18 -16.15 17.28
N ALA A 70 -7.56 -15.50 16.30
CA ALA A 70 -8.19 -14.40 15.56
C ALA A 70 -7.42 -14.14 14.26
N SER A 71 -8.05 -14.35 13.11
CA SER A 71 -7.52 -13.86 11.84
C SER A 71 -7.56 -12.34 11.85
N HIS A 72 -6.42 -11.70 12.18
CA HIS A 72 -6.28 -10.26 12.11
C HIS A 72 -6.20 -9.84 10.63
N ALA A 73 -7.30 -9.28 10.13
CA ALA A 73 -7.41 -8.79 8.75
C ALA A 73 -8.07 -7.41 8.75
N PRO A 74 -7.37 -6.34 9.20
CA PRO A 74 -7.94 -5.00 9.26
C PRO A 74 -8.31 -4.49 7.87
N ARG A 75 -9.41 -3.75 7.76
CA ARG A 75 -9.78 -3.03 6.53
C ARG A 75 -8.96 -1.75 6.45
N SER A 76 -8.89 -1.11 5.27
CA SER A 76 -8.09 0.12 5.14
C SER A 76 -8.60 1.27 6.01
N ARG A 77 -9.89 1.29 6.40
CA ARG A 77 -10.40 2.24 7.42
C ARG A 77 -9.89 1.92 8.82
N ASP A 78 -9.81 0.64 9.18
CA ASP A 78 -9.29 0.21 10.47
C ASP A 78 -7.78 0.53 10.57
N ILE A 79 -7.05 0.38 9.45
CA ILE A 79 -5.65 0.81 9.32
C ILE A 79 -5.51 2.32 9.56
N ILE A 80 -6.35 3.16 8.95
CA ILE A 80 -6.32 4.62 9.18
C ILE A 80 -6.51 4.95 10.67
N ILE A 81 -7.49 4.30 11.31
CA ILE A 81 -7.76 4.50 12.73
C ILE A 81 -6.55 4.10 13.58
N PHE A 82 -5.93 2.96 13.28
CA PHE A 82 -4.74 2.48 13.97
C PHE A 82 -3.57 3.48 13.84
N LEU A 83 -3.31 3.96 12.62
CA LEU A 83 -2.24 4.93 12.35
C LEU A 83 -2.46 6.24 13.10
N ASN A 84 -3.68 6.77 13.05
CA ASN A 84 -4.00 8.02 13.74
C ASN A 84 -3.87 7.86 15.26
N LYS A 85 -4.19 6.68 15.80
CA LYS A 85 -4.14 6.39 17.23
C LYS A 85 -2.72 6.14 17.76
N HIS A 86 -1.91 5.38 17.03
CA HIS A 86 -0.61 4.87 17.53
C HIS A 86 0.61 5.57 16.93
N TYR A 87 0.48 6.14 15.74
CA TYR A 87 1.56 6.84 15.04
C TYR A 87 1.28 8.35 14.90
N GLY A 88 0.21 8.85 15.52
CA GLY A 88 -0.13 10.27 15.53
C GLY A 88 -0.39 10.86 14.14
N THR A 89 -0.77 10.03 13.16
CA THR A 89 -1.09 10.54 11.83
C THR A 89 -2.44 11.27 11.83
N SER A 90 -2.62 12.21 10.91
CA SER A 90 -3.90 12.93 10.74
C SER A 90 -4.53 12.59 9.40
N ILE A 91 -4.74 11.30 9.13
CA ILE A 91 -5.32 10.84 7.87
C ILE A 91 -6.84 10.80 7.98
N SER A 92 -7.52 11.45 7.04
CA SER A 92 -8.98 11.38 6.95
C SER A 92 -9.44 9.99 6.50
N SER A 93 -10.54 9.51 7.08
CA SER A 93 -11.19 8.24 6.69
C SER A 93 -11.58 8.20 5.21
N GLY A 94 -11.82 9.37 4.59
CA GLY A 94 -12.08 9.51 3.15
C GLY A 94 -10.89 9.13 2.25
N SER A 95 -9.67 9.14 2.79
CA SER A 95 -8.45 8.73 2.08
C SER A 95 -8.24 7.21 2.03
N TYR A 96 -9.25 6.43 2.42
CA TYR A 96 -9.27 4.96 2.32
C TYR A 96 -8.81 4.44 0.95
N ASP A 97 -9.37 4.99 -0.14
CA ASP A 97 -9.08 4.50 -1.49
C ASP A 97 -7.68 4.90 -1.97
N ASP A 98 -7.15 6.00 -1.46
CA ASP A 98 -5.78 6.43 -1.70
C ASP A 98 -4.76 5.53 -0.99
N ILE A 99 -5.01 5.18 0.28
CA ILE A 99 -4.16 4.23 1.02
C ILE A 99 -4.15 2.86 0.35
N ARG A 100 -5.31 2.42 -0.16
CA ARG A 100 -5.40 1.17 -0.90
C ARG A 100 -4.49 1.18 -2.13
N ARG A 101 -4.69 2.15 -3.04
CA ARG A 101 -4.02 2.16 -4.35
C ARG A 101 -2.55 2.58 -4.31
N LYS A 102 -2.18 3.46 -3.37
CA LYS A 102 -0.83 4.05 -3.30
C LYS A 102 0.10 3.31 -2.34
N ASN A 103 -0.44 2.43 -1.48
CA ASN A 103 0.36 1.75 -0.45
C ASN A 103 0.03 0.26 -0.37
N LEU A 104 -1.22 -0.12 -0.09
CA LEU A 104 -1.57 -1.53 0.13
C LEU A 104 -1.37 -2.39 -1.11
N ASP A 105 -1.75 -1.90 -2.30
CA ASP A 105 -1.57 -2.63 -3.55
C ASP A 105 -0.08 -2.94 -3.81
N TYR A 106 0.84 -2.02 -3.49
CA TYR A 106 2.28 -2.27 -3.59
C TYR A 106 2.78 -3.35 -2.62
N LEU A 107 2.25 -3.37 -1.40
CA LEU A 107 2.61 -4.38 -0.40
C LEU A 107 2.04 -5.77 -0.76
N VAL A 108 0.88 -5.80 -1.42
CA VAL A 108 0.29 -7.03 -1.95
C VAL A 108 1.10 -7.54 -3.15
N GLU A 109 1.47 -6.66 -4.08
CA GLU A 109 2.34 -6.99 -5.21
C GLU A 109 3.72 -7.48 -4.78
N ALA A 110 4.24 -6.98 -3.65
CA ALA A 110 5.49 -7.44 -3.05
C ALA A 110 5.39 -8.78 -2.30
N GLY A 111 4.20 -9.39 -2.20
CA GLY A 111 3.98 -10.66 -1.48
C GLY A 111 4.02 -10.54 0.04
N LEU A 112 4.13 -9.32 0.59
CA LEU A 112 4.15 -9.08 2.03
C LEU A 112 2.77 -9.24 2.67
N ILE A 113 1.75 -8.78 1.94
CA ILE A 113 0.37 -8.75 2.41
C ILE A 113 -0.48 -9.58 1.48
N VAL A 114 -1.42 -10.32 2.05
CA VAL A 114 -2.49 -10.99 1.33
C VAL A 114 -3.79 -10.21 1.57
N SER A 115 -4.46 -9.84 0.49
CA SER A 115 -5.84 -9.36 0.60
C SER A 115 -6.76 -10.55 0.86
N SER A 116 -7.68 -10.42 1.80
CA SER A 116 -8.74 -11.41 2.04
C SER A 116 -9.60 -11.71 0.81
N ALA A 117 -9.59 -10.84 -0.22
CA ALA A 117 -10.17 -11.12 -1.54
C ALA A 117 -9.49 -12.29 -2.29
N ARG A 118 -8.34 -12.77 -1.81
CA ARG A 118 -7.64 -13.94 -2.36
C ARG A 118 -8.00 -15.25 -1.64
N ARG A 119 -8.95 -15.23 -0.68
CA ARG A 119 -9.72 -16.43 -0.35
C ARG A 119 -10.56 -16.77 -1.58
N GLU A 120 -10.52 -18.03 -2.00
CA GLU A 120 -11.34 -18.55 -3.09
C GLU A 120 -12.82 -18.14 -2.87
N GLY A 121 -13.38 -17.37 -3.79
CA GLY A 121 -14.81 -16.99 -3.78
C GLY A 121 -15.17 -15.55 -3.38
N ALA A 122 -14.22 -14.68 -3.01
CA ALA A 122 -14.53 -13.29 -2.69
C ALA A 122 -14.59 -12.38 -3.94
N SER A 123 -15.77 -11.79 -4.21
CA SER A 123 -16.00 -10.88 -5.33
C SER A 123 -15.07 -9.66 -5.33
N THR A 124 -14.63 -9.24 -6.53
CA THR A 124 -13.70 -8.12 -6.77
C THR A 124 -14.18 -6.75 -6.21
N ASN A 125 -15.45 -6.63 -5.81
CA ASN A 125 -16.06 -5.37 -5.37
C ASN A 125 -16.53 -5.34 -3.90
N ASP A 126 -16.17 -6.34 -3.08
CA ASP A 126 -16.67 -6.40 -1.69
C ASP A 126 -15.98 -5.39 -0.76
N GLY A 127 -16.75 -4.54 -0.07
CA GLY A 127 -16.25 -3.52 0.87
C GLY A 127 -15.72 -4.09 2.20
N THR A 128 -15.80 -5.40 2.39
CA THR A 128 -15.38 -6.16 3.59
C THR A 128 -13.96 -6.72 3.51
N ARG A 129 -13.18 -6.28 2.52
CA ARG A 129 -11.79 -6.70 2.31
C ARG A 129 -10.87 -6.28 3.46
N GLY A 130 -10.51 -7.25 4.28
CA GLY A 130 -9.36 -7.15 5.19
C GLY A 130 -8.03 -7.42 4.49
N TYR A 131 -6.96 -6.88 5.05
CA TYR A 131 -5.57 -7.11 4.63
C TYR A 131 -4.84 -7.82 5.76
N ALA A 132 -4.05 -8.85 5.45
CA ALA A 132 -3.31 -9.58 6.47
C ALA A 132 -1.90 -9.93 5.99
N ILE A 133 -0.96 -10.10 6.92
CA ILE A 133 0.42 -10.50 6.59
C ILE A 133 0.44 -11.92 6.02
N SER A 134 1.22 -12.14 4.94
CA SER A 134 1.42 -13.47 4.34
C SER A 134 2.22 -14.38 5.27
N LYS A 135 2.07 -15.70 5.17
CA LYS A 135 2.81 -16.66 6.01
C LYS A 135 4.34 -16.52 5.85
N GLU A 136 4.80 -16.24 4.64
CA GLU A 136 6.22 -16.02 4.35
C GLU A 136 6.72 -14.70 4.96
N ALA A 137 5.94 -13.62 4.83
CA ALA A 137 6.24 -12.34 5.43
C ALA A 137 6.14 -12.35 6.97
N ALA A 138 5.36 -13.27 7.54
CA ALA A 138 5.27 -13.44 8.98
C ALA A 138 6.55 -14.00 9.60
N SER A 139 7.08 -15.08 9.00
CA SER A 139 8.41 -15.58 9.37
C SER A 139 9.46 -14.49 9.22
N LEU A 140 9.27 -13.61 8.23
CA LEU A 140 10.11 -12.45 8.09
C LEU A 140 9.99 -11.51 9.32
N LEU A 141 8.81 -10.95 9.57
CA LEU A 141 8.60 -10.00 10.67
C LEU A 141 9.03 -10.57 12.05
N HIS A 142 8.74 -11.84 12.34
CA HIS A 142 9.12 -12.48 13.60
C HIS A 142 10.63 -12.71 13.74
N GLY A 143 11.33 -12.88 12.62
CA GLY A 143 12.77 -13.11 12.57
C GLY A 143 13.62 -11.84 12.60
N TYR A 144 13.01 -10.65 12.52
CA TYR A 144 13.73 -9.39 12.50
C TYR A 144 14.56 -9.19 13.78
N GLY A 145 15.87 -8.93 13.60
CA GLY A 145 16.84 -8.81 14.70
C GLY A 145 17.45 -10.15 15.18
N SER A 146 17.06 -11.29 14.60
CA SER A 146 17.69 -12.59 14.88
C SER A 146 18.89 -12.88 13.97
N SER A 147 19.81 -13.74 14.41
CA SER A 147 20.90 -14.26 13.57
C SER A 147 20.42 -15.01 12.34
N LYS A 148 19.20 -15.57 12.37
CA LYS A 148 18.56 -16.26 11.24
C LYS A 148 17.99 -15.31 10.19
N TRP A 149 17.99 -14.00 10.46
CA TRP A 149 17.35 -12.99 9.63
C TRP A 149 17.80 -12.99 8.16
N PRO A 150 19.12 -13.00 7.86
CA PRO A 150 19.59 -12.96 6.48
C PRO A 150 19.16 -14.19 5.66
N ALA A 151 19.05 -15.35 6.31
CA ALA A 151 18.62 -16.59 5.65
C ALA A 151 17.13 -16.52 5.27
N LEU A 152 16.28 -16.00 6.15
CA LEU A 152 14.85 -15.80 5.88
C LEU A 152 14.63 -14.81 4.75
N VAL A 153 15.38 -13.71 4.73
CA VAL A 153 15.34 -12.73 3.63
C VAL A 153 15.72 -13.38 2.31
N LYS A 154 16.77 -14.21 2.27
CA LYS A 154 17.19 -14.92 1.07
C LYS A 154 16.12 -15.91 0.58
N GLN A 155 15.45 -16.60 1.51
CA GLN A 155 14.36 -17.50 1.19
C GLN A 155 13.17 -16.76 0.58
N PHE A 156 12.73 -15.67 1.21
CA PHE A 156 11.63 -14.85 0.72
C PHE A 156 11.92 -14.27 -0.67
N ARG A 157 13.14 -13.76 -0.87
CA ARG A 157 13.62 -13.28 -2.17
C ARG A 157 13.52 -14.36 -3.24
N ARG A 158 13.86 -15.62 -2.93
CA ARG A 158 13.75 -16.73 -3.90
C ARG A 158 12.30 -17.05 -4.30
N SER A 159 11.36 -16.96 -3.36
CA SER A 159 9.94 -17.23 -3.61
C SER A 159 9.22 -16.11 -4.37
N HIS A 160 9.66 -14.86 -4.19
CA HIS A 160 8.93 -13.67 -4.67
C HIS A 160 9.70 -12.79 -5.66
N LEU A 161 10.88 -13.22 -6.13
CA LEU A 161 11.59 -12.55 -7.21
C LEU A 161 11.25 -13.14 -8.60
N PRO A 162 11.24 -12.27 -9.64
CA PRO A 162 11.43 -10.82 -9.56
C PRO A 162 10.17 -10.09 -9.06
N LEU A 163 10.35 -9.07 -8.22
CA LEU A 163 9.25 -8.15 -7.87
C LEU A 163 8.63 -7.64 -9.18
N PRO A 164 7.29 -7.72 -9.34
CA PRO A 164 6.63 -7.45 -10.60
C PRO A 164 6.96 -6.06 -11.12
N CYS A 165 7.04 -5.91 -12.44
CA CYS A 165 7.41 -4.66 -13.09
C CYS A 165 6.49 -3.49 -12.72
N ASN A 166 5.28 -3.75 -12.22
CA ASN A 166 4.31 -2.77 -11.74
C ASN A 166 4.81 -1.98 -10.52
N VAL A 167 5.55 -2.62 -9.62
CA VAL A 167 6.27 -1.99 -8.50
C VAL A 167 7.39 -1.07 -9.02
N ARG A 168 7.97 -1.39 -10.19
CA ARG A 168 9.08 -0.66 -10.84
C ARG A 168 8.65 0.39 -11.88
N ARG A 169 7.39 0.40 -12.35
CA ARG A 169 7.05 1.03 -13.65
C ARG A 169 5.67 1.71 -13.70
N ARG A 170 5.18 2.35 -12.64
CA ARG A 170 4.01 3.26 -12.74
C ARG A 170 4.32 4.65 -13.36
N ARG A 171 5.37 4.76 -14.18
CA ARG A 171 5.58 5.90 -15.10
C ARG A 171 5.82 5.41 -16.52
N GLY A 172 4.80 4.75 -17.06
CA GLY A 172 4.65 4.46 -18.48
C GLY A 172 3.31 4.93 -19.04
N LEU A 173 2.47 5.62 -18.25
CA LEU A 173 1.32 6.32 -18.82
C LEU A 173 1.82 7.63 -19.39
N SER A 174 2.25 7.56 -20.65
CA SER A 174 2.07 8.68 -21.56
C SER A 174 0.66 9.22 -21.31
N LYS A 175 0.56 10.47 -20.85
CA LYS A 175 -0.71 11.18 -20.88
C LYS A 175 -1.10 11.21 -22.35
N SER A 176 -1.93 10.27 -22.80
CA SER A 176 -2.55 10.40 -24.12
C SER A 176 -3.26 11.75 -24.08
N PRO A 177 -2.88 12.72 -24.93
CA PRO A 177 -3.67 13.92 -25.04
C PRO A 177 -5.05 13.44 -25.49
N PHE A 178 -6.07 13.68 -24.68
CA PHE A 178 -7.44 13.55 -25.15
C PHE A 178 -7.64 14.74 -26.11
N PRO A 179 -7.76 14.54 -27.44
CA PRO A 179 -8.15 15.63 -28.29
C PRO A 179 -9.60 15.96 -27.95
N MET A 180 -9.84 17.10 -27.30
CA MET A 180 -11.17 17.67 -27.26
C MET A 180 -11.57 17.98 -28.71
N ALA A 181 -12.48 17.19 -29.27
CA ALA A 181 -13.13 17.50 -30.52
C ALA A 181 -13.79 18.88 -30.40
N ARG A 182 -13.16 19.88 -31.01
CA ARG A 182 -13.73 21.22 -31.19
C ARG A 182 -14.89 21.03 -32.16
N ARG A 183 -16.15 21.15 -31.68
CA ARG A 183 -17.34 21.16 -32.54
C ARG A 183 -17.14 22.23 -33.60
N SER A 184 -16.85 21.82 -34.83
CA SER A 184 -16.91 22.67 -36.01
C SER A 184 -18.38 22.95 -36.28
N ASN A 185 -18.77 24.21 -36.18
CA ASN A 185 -20.08 24.66 -36.64
C ASN A 185 -20.11 24.46 -38.16
N SER A 186 -20.89 23.50 -38.62
CA SER A 186 -21.16 23.26 -40.03
C SER A 186 -21.83 24.50 -40.63
N ARG A 187 -21.10 25.21 -41.50
CA ARG A 187 -21.71 26.12 -42.48
C ARG A 187 -22.51 25.25 -43.45
N GLN A 188 -23.84 25.28 -43.40
CA GLN A 188 -24.64 24.87 -44.55
C GLN A 188 -24.57 25.99 -45.60
N ALA A 189 -23.97 25.65 -46.74
CA ALA A 189 -24.12 26.38 -47.97
C ALA A 189 -25.48 26.00 -48.58
N LEU A 190 -26.37 26.97 -48.75
CA LEU A 190 -27.51 26.87 -49.65
C LEU A 190 -27.15 27.64 -50.92
N ILE A 191 -26.99 26.91 -52.02
CA ILE A 191 -26.66 27.42 -53.35
C ILE A 191 -27.86 27.08 -54.27
N THR A 192 -28.48 28.12 -54.84
CA THR A 192 -29.29 28.19 -56.09
C THR A 192 -30.60 27.36 -56.17
N GLY A 193 -31.71 27.81 -56.77
CA GLY A 193 -32.07 29.00 -57.55
C GLY A 193 -33.48 28.85 -58.18
N SER A 194 -33.98 29.94 -58.77
CA SER A 194 -35.14 30.08 -59.68
C SER A 194 -36.57 29.99 -59.11
N LYS A 195 -37.35 31.08 -59.24
CA LYS A 195 -38.39 31.25 -60.29
C LYS A 195 -39.04 32.64 -60.19
N SER A 196 -38.93 33.43 -61.27
CA SER A 196 -39.88 34.50 -61.59
C SER A 196 -41.17 33.87 -62.17
N PRO A 197 -42.29 34.59 -62.12
CA PRO A 197 -42.78 35.25 -63.33
C PRO A 197 -42.89 36.77 -63.21
#